data_AF-A0A7S3QK21-F1
#
_entry.id   AF-A0A7S3QK21-F1
#
_cell.length_a   1.000
_cell.length_b   1.000
_cell.length_c   1.000
_cell.angle_alpha   90.00
_cell.angle_beta   90.00
_cell.angle_gamma   90.00
#
_symmetry.space_group_name_H-M   'P 1'
#
loop_
_entity.id
_entity.type
_entity.pdbx_description
1 polymer ?
#
loop_
_entity_poly.entity_id
_entity_poly.type
_entity_poly.pdbx_seq_one_letter_code
_entity_poly.pdbx_strand_id
1 'polypeptide(L)'
;MTKSVATASPWIRLLQIFSARLVLEVFGGAGAIWGFSEAIGLRTPHTIYIWRPTALTFGVIFFVRWCMQINDYMYESGMKVDLLGEGKTMEVEKEALIEEKKEEYGGVV
;
A
#
# COMPACT_ATOMS: atom_id res chain seq x y z
N MET A 1 16.61 -2.67 28.35
CA MET A 1 15.56 -3.63 27.95
C MET A 1 14.82 -3.05 26.74
N THR A 2 15.51 -3.08 25.61
CA THR A 2 15.03 -2.58 24.31
C THR A 2 13.97 -3.55 23.81
N LYS A 3 12.70 -3.16 23.95
CA LYS A 3 11.61 -3.90 23.29
C LYS A 3 11.87 -3.82 21.80
N SER A 4 12.34 -4.94 21.26
CA SER A 4 12.12 -5.43 19.91
C SER A 4 10.94 -4.71 19.24
N VAL A 5 11.21 -3.60 18.57
CA VAL A 5 10.34 -3.07 17.52
C VAL A 5 10.68 -3.85 16.26
N ALA A 6 10.60 -5.18 16.37
CA ALA A 6 10.82 -6.10 15.29
C ALA A 6 9.60 -6.02 14.36
N THR A 7 9.88 -5.55 13.15
CA THR A 7 9.28 -6.10 11.92
C THR A 7 7.75 -6.13 11.88
N ALA A 8 7.08 -4.99 12.05
CA ALA A 8 5.76 -4.87 11.42
C ALA A 8 5.99 -4.99 9.90
N SER A 9 5.42 -6.01 9.26
CA SER A 9 5.67 -6.24 7.83
C SER A 9 5.30 -4.98 7.04
N PRO A 10 6.08 -4.60 6.00
CA PRO A 10 5.78 -3.44 5.15
C PRO A 10 4.32 -3.46 4.65
N TRP A 11 3.83 -4.67 4.40
CA TRP A 11 2.45 -5.01 4.06
C TRP A 11 1.39 -4.58 5.08
N ILE A 12 1.66 -4.68 6.39
CA ILE A 12 0.69 -4.24 7.42
C ILE A 12 0.54 -2.72 7.40
N ARG A 13 1.66 -1.98 7.30
CA ARG A 13 1.62 -0.51 7.19
C ARG A 13 0.93 -0.06 5.91
N LEU A 14 1.20 -0.76 4.82
CA LEU A 14 0.51 -0.59 3.54
C LEU A 14 -0.99 -0.75 3.66
N LEU A 15 -1.44 -1.90 4.14
CA LEU A 15 -2.86 -2.16 4.32
C LEU A 15 -3.50 -1.13 5.25
N GLN A 16 -2.80 -0.70 6.30
CA GLN A 16 -3.31 0.32 7.23
C GLN A 16 -3.54 1.69 6.56
N ILE A 17 -2.61 2.14 5.70
CA ILE A 17 -2.73 3.44 5.01
C ILE A 17 -3.73 3.37 3.85
N PHE A 18 -3.66 2.30 3.04
CA PHE A 18 -4.48 2.16 1.84
C PHE A 18 -5.93 1.78 2.16
N SER A 19 -6.19 1.03 3.24
CA SER A 19 -7.56 0.74 3.68
C SER A 19 -8.27 1.99 4.21
N ALA A 20 -7.57 2.85 4.98
CA ALA A 20 -8.13 4.11 5.45
C ALA A 20 -8.51 5.03 4.28
N ARG A 21 -7.66 5.12 3.24
CA ARG A 21 -7.96 5.87 2.02
C ARG A 21 -9.13 5.30 1.24
N LEU A 22 -9.22 3.98 1.11
CA LEU A 22 -10.37 3.35 0.46
C LEU A 22 -11.67 3.70 1.19
N VAL A 23 -11.67 3.58 2.52
CA VAL A 23 -12.87 3.85 3.32
C VAL A 23 -13.27 5.33 3.23
N LEU A 24 -12.32 6.26 3.32
CA LEU A 24 -12.62 7.68 3.30
C LEU A 24 -13.02 8.18 1.91
N GLU A 25 -12.29 7.81 0.86
CA GLU A 25 -12.52 8.34 -0.49
C GLU A 25 -13.65 7.60 -1.23
N VAL A 26 -13.69 6.27 -1.13
CA VAL A 26 -14.66 5.45 -1.88
C VAL A 26 -15.97 5.31 -1.10
N PHE A 27 -15.91 4.73 0.10
CA PHE A 27 -17.12 4.51 0.90
C PHE A 27 -17.64 5.81 1.54
N GLY A 28 -16.75 6.67 2.00
CA GLY A 28 -17.08 7.98 2.57
C GLY A 28 -17.63 8.93 1.52
N GLY A 29 -17.01 9.01 0.33
CA GLY A 29 -17.49 9.83 -0.79
C GLY A 29 -18.84 9.37 -1.34
N ALA A 30 -18.97 8.08 -1.65
CA ALA A 30 -20.24 7.52 -2.14
C ALA A 30 -21.34 7.60 -1.06
N GLY A 31 -21.00 7.31 0.20
CA GLY A 31 -21.90 7.42 1.35
C GLY A 31 -22.35 8.85 1.62
N ALA A 32 -21.46 9.84 1.45
CA ALA A 32 -21.80 11.25 1.56
C ALA A 32 -22.78 11.68 0.47
N ILE A 33 -22.55 11.30 -0.80
CA ILE A 33 -23.48 11.62 -1.90
C ILE A 33 -24.85 10.97 -1.65
N TRP A 34 -24.85 9.73 -1.19
CA TRP A 34 -26.08 8.99 -0.90
C TRP A 34 -26.84 9.56 0.29
N GLY A 35 -26.18 9.82 1.43
CA GLY A 35 -26.80 10.38 2.63
C GLY A 35 -27.17 11.86 2.49
N PHE A 36 -26.40 12.65 1.75
CA PHE A 36 -26.72 14.06 1.47
C PHE A 36 -27.96 14.19 0.58
N SER A 37 -28.17 13.26 -0.35
CA SER A 37 -29.40 13.20 -1.16
C SER A 37 -30.66 12.99 -0.31
N GLU A 38 -30.52 12.32 0.84
CA GLU A 38 -31.60 12.11 1.81
C GLU A 38 -31.78 13.34 2.71
N ALA A 39 -30.68 13.96 3.17
CA ALA A 39 -30.72 15.16 4.02
C ALA A 39 -31.38 16.37 3.33
N ILE A 40 -31.22 16.53 2.01
CA ILE A 40 -31.88 17.62 1.25
C ILE A 40 -33.33 17.25 0.86
N GLY A 41 -33.79 16.03 1.16
CA GLY A 41 -35.13 15.58 0.74
C GLY A 41 -35.26 15.37 -0.77
N LEU A 42 -34.14 15.31 -1.49
CA LEU A 42 -34.09 15.06 -2.93
C LEU A 42 -34.38 13.60 -3.30
N ARG A 43 -34.51 12.72 -2.30
CA ARG A 43 -34.81 11.29 -2.44
C ARG A 43 -36.32 11.03 -2.42
N THR A 44 -37.00 11.50 -3.45
CA THR A 44 -38.39 11.12 -3.73
C THR A 44 -38.43 9.79 -4.50
N PRO A 45 -39.57 9.07 -4.52
CA PRO A 45 -39.71 7.83 -5.29
C PRO A 45 -39.35 8.00 -6.77
N HIS A 46 -39.46 9.24 -7.27
CA HIS A 46 -39.21 9.63 -8.64
C HIS A 46 -37.76 10.05 -8.96
N THR A 47 -36.85 10.07 -7.98
CA THR A 47 -35.46 10.51 -8.19
C THR A 47 -34.44 9.52 -7.62
N ILE A 48 -34.89 8.55 -6.84
CA ILE A 48 -34.03 7.53 -6.22
C ILE A 48 -33.19 6.73 -7.22
N TYR A 49 -33.72 6.53 -8.43
CA TYR A 49 -33.05 5.86 -9.54
C TYR A 49 -31.95 6.71 -10.19
N ILE A 50 -31.90 8.02 -9.95
CA ILE A 50 -30.80 8.89 -10.36
C ILE A 50 -29.70 8.91 -9.29
N TRP A 51 -30.08 9.00 -8.01
CA TRP A 51 -29.13 9.11 -6.91
C TRP A 51 -28.34 7.82 -6.66
N ARG A 52 -28.95 6.65 -6.90
CA ARG A 52 -28.26 5.34 -6.83
C ARG A 52 -27.08 5.20 -7.80
N PRO A 53 -27.25 5.35 -9.12
CA PRO A 53 -26.14 5.28 -10.06
C PRO A 53 -25.18 6.45 -9.91
N THR A 54 -25.64 7.65 -9.49
CA THR A 54 -24.75 8.78 -9.22
C THR A 54 -23.76 8.46 -8.11
N ALA A 55 -24.23 8.03 -6.94
CA ALA A 55 -23.36 7.63 -5.83
C ALA A 55 -22.43 6.47 -6.22
N LEU A 56 -22.94 5.50 -6.98
CA LEU A 56 -22.15 4.39 -7.50
C LEU A 56 -21.07 4.85 -8.48
N THR A 57 -21.40 5.78 -9.39
CA THR A 57 -20.47 6.28 -10.42
C THR A 57 -19.30 6.99 -9.79
N PHE A 58 -19.54 7.89 -8.82
CA PHE A 58 -18.47 8.52 -8.07
C PHE A 58 -17.67 7.51 -7.25
N GLY A 59 -18.34 6.54 -6.61
CA GLY A 59 -17.66 5.44 -5.93
C GLY A 59 -16.73 4.65 -6.86
N VAL A 60 -17.19 4.31 -8.07
CA VAL A 60 -16.40 3.56 -9.06
C VAL A 60 -15.23 4.38 -9.59
N ILE A 61 -15.41 5.67 -9.87
CA ILE A 61 -14.31 6.54 -10.33
C ILE A 61 -13.21 6.62 -9.26
N PHE A 62 -13.57 6.85 -8.00
CA PHE A 62 -12.61 6.90 -6.90
C PHE A 62 -12.01 5.52 -6.60
N PHE A 63 -12.77 4.45 -6.80
CA PHE A 63 -12.26 3.08 -6.67
C PHE A 63 -11.21 2.75 -7.74
N VAL A 64 -11.45 3.11 -9.00
CA VAL A 64 -10.47 2.94 -10.09
C VAL A 64 -9.19 3.74 -9.78
N ARG A 65 -9.33 4.98 -9.33
CA ARG A 65 -8.19 5.82 -8.92
C ARG A 65 -7.41 5.16 -7.77
N TRP A 66 -8.10 4.57 -6.79
CA TRP A 66 -7.47 3.85 -5.69
C TRP A 66 -6.74 2.57 -6.17
N CYS A 67 -7.33 1.80 -7.09
CA CYS A 67 -6.68 0.64 -7.69
C CYS A 67 -5.39 1.02 -8.44
N MET A 68 -5.42 2.12 -9.20
CA MET A 68 -4.22 2.64 -9.87
C MET A 68 -3.14 3.05 -8.86
N GLN A 69 -3.52 3.68 -7.74
CA GLN A 69 -2.59 4.09 -6.70
C GLN A 69 -1.93 2.89 -5.99
N ILE A 70 -2.64 1.77 -5.84
CA ILE A 70 -2.06 0.52 -5.33
C ILE A 70 -1.11 -0.09 -6.36
N ASN A 71 -1.49 -0.11 -7.63
CA ASN A 71 -0.66 -0.68 -8.67
C ASN A 71 0.69 0.04 -8.76
N ASP A 72 0.67 1.37 -8.74
CA ASP A 72 1.87 2.21 -8.74
C ASP A 72 2.75 1.95 -7.51
N TYR A 73 2.15 1.86 -6.32
CA TYR A 73 2.88 1.53 -5.10
C TYR A 73 3.51 0.13 -5.14
N MET A 74 2.79 -0.86 -5.70
CA MET A 74 3.25 -2.23 -5.85
C MET A 74 4.41 -2.33 -6.85
N TYR A 75 4.36 -1.55 -7.93
CA TYR A 75 5.44 -1.48 -8.92
C TYR A 75 6.71 -0.89 -8.31
N GLU A 76 6.58 0.23 -7.60
CA GLU A 76 7.68 0.88 -6.87
C GLU A 76 8.27 -0.04 -5.78
N SER A 77 7.42 -0.81 -5.09
CA SER A 77 7.85 -1.72 -4.04
C SER A 77 8.49 -2.99 -4.59
N GLY A 78 8.00 -3.52 -5.72
CA GLY A 78 8.64 -4.64 -6.42
C GLY A 78 10.07 -4.28 -6.83
N MET A 79 10.24 -3.12 -7.47
CA MET A 79 11.55 -2.62 -7.88
C MET A 79 12.51 -2.40 -6.69
N LYS A 80 12.00 -1.92 -5.54
CA LYS A 80 12.79 -1.76 -4.32
C LYS A 80 13.15 -3.07 -3.66
N VAL A 81 12.26 -4.06 -3.68
CA VAL A 81 12.55 -5.41 -3.16
C VAL A 81 13.63 -6.09 -3.98
N ASP A 82 13.63 -5.92 -5.31
CA ASP A 82 14.66 -6.45 -6.20
C ASP A 82 16.03 -5.77 -5.94
N LEU A 83 16.06 -4.44 -5.83
CA LEU A 83 17.28 -3.68 -5.50
C LEU A 83 17.83 -4.02 -4.11
N LEU A 84 16.96 -4.20 -3.11
CA LEU A 84 17.37 -4.60 -1.76
C LEU A 84 17.85 -6.06 -1.73
N GLY A 85 17.25 -6.92 -2.57
CA GLY A 85 17.67 -8.30 -2.79
C GLY A 85 19.08 -8.36 -3.38
N GLU A 86 19.34 -7.61 -4.45
CA GLU A 86 20.67 -7.52 -5.04
C GLU A 86 21.70 -6.89 -4.08
N GLY A 87 21.34 -5.81 -3.39
CA GLY A 87 22.22 -5.14 -2.44
C GLY A 87 22.63 -6.04 -1.26
N LYS A 88 21.70 -6.85 -0.75
CA LYS A 88 21.98 -7.80 0.33
C LYS A 88 22.87 -8.96 -0.11
N THR A 89 22.69 -9.46 -1.34
CA THR A 89 23.57 -10.50 -1.91
C THR A 89 25.01 -9.98 -2.04
N MET A 90 25.19 -8.72 -2.47
CA MET A 90 26.51 -8.09 -2.59
C MET A 90 27.21 -7.87 -1.23
N GLU A 91 26.46 -7.57 -0.16
CA GLU A 91 27.04 -7.50 1.19
C GLU A 91 27.51 -8.87 1.69
N VAL A 92 26.68 -9.90 1.51
CA VAL A 92 27.03 -11.28 1.91
C VAL A 92 28.25 -11.79 1.14
N GLU A 93 28.34 -11.48 -0.16
CA GLU A 93 29.49 -11.86 -1.00
C GLU A 93 30.78 -11.13 -0.58
N LYS A 94 30.68 -9.85 -0.20
CA LYS A 94 31.83 -9.10 0.33
C LYS A 94 32.32 -9.67 1.66
N GLU A 95 31.42 -10.06 2.56
CA GLU A 95 31.81 -10.66 3.85
C GLU A 95 32.48 -12.02 3.65
N ALA A 96 31.97 -12.85 2.75
CA ALA A 96 32.58 -14.14 2.41
C ALA A 96 34.01 -13.99 1.84
N LEU A 97 34.24 -13.00 0.96
CA LEU A 97 35.57 -12.70 0.41
C LEU A 97 36.55 -12.19 1.48
N ILE A 98 36.07 -11.41 2.46
CA ILE A 98 36.90 -10.93 3.57
C ILE A 98 37.31 -12.11 4.46
N GLU A 99 36.41 -13.05 4.69
CA GLU A 99 36.68 -14.24 5.51
C GLU A 99 37.69 -15.19 4.84
N GLU A 100 37.54 -15.45 3.53
CA GLU A 100 38.51 -16.22 2.74
C GLU A 100 39.92 -15.61 2.77
N LYS A 101 40.02 -14.29 2.55
CA LYS A 101 41.30 -13.58 2.65
C LYS A 101 41.90 -13.64 4.04
N LYS A 102 41.08 -13.62 5.09
CA LYS A 102 41.56 -13.67 6.48
C LYS A 102 42.15 -15.04 6.83
N GLU A 103 41.60 -16.13 6.28
CA GLU A 103 42.20 -17.47 6.40
C GLU A 103 43.53 -17.57 5.64
N GLU A 104 43.60 -17.00 4.43
CA GLU A 104 44.83 -16.99 3.62
C GLU A 104 45.99 -16.23 4.32
N TYR A 105 45.73 -15.05 4.90
CA TYR A 105 46.74 -14.29 5.64
C TYR A 105 46.97 -14.77 7.08
N GLY A 106 45.97 -15.40 7.70
CA GLY A 106 46.06 -15.95 9.05
C GLY A 106 46.80 -17.29 9.14
N GLY A 107 46.92 -18.02 8.03
CA GLY A 107 47.67 -19.27 7.91
C GLY A 107 49.17 -19.12 7.62
N VAL A 108 49.69 -17.89 7.50
CA VAL A 108 51.13 -17.61 7.32
C VAL A 108 51.78 -17.26 8.67
N VAL A 109 51.87 -18.24 9.56
CA VAL A 109 52.77 -18.26 10.73
C VAL A 109 53.21 -19.69 11.03
#